data_AF-A0A9N9MK37-F1
#
_entry.id   AF-A0A9N9MK37-F1
#
_cell.length_a   1.000
_cell.length_b   1.000
_cell.length_c   1.000
_cell.angle_alpha   90.00
_cell.angle_beta   90.00
_cell.angle_gamma   90.00
#
_symmetry.space_group_name_H-M   'P 1'
#
loop_
_entity.id
_entity.type
_entity.pdbx_description
1 polymer ?
#
loop_
_entity_poly.entity_id
_entity_poly.type
_entity_poly.pdbx_seq_one_letter_code
_entity_poly.pdbx_strand_id
1 'polypeptide(L)'
;MASPKPGIIEQDVGQEILDNFTKSLLTMENLDRSSPEMWPEKVPGVTDFINSYNTQFPSKMPYSKELTAEDQNYMQQLAALSSANLIAKVKEMHDIAYQLGVEESKEVTKGKYLNMFNRKSGDK
;
A
#
# COMPACT_ATOMS: atom_id res chain seq x y z
N MET A 1 14.36 -67.09 -27.20
CA MET A 1 14.97 -66.35 -26.07
C MET A 1 14.36 -64.97 -26.07
N ALA A 2 13.46 -64.69 -25.14
CA ALA A 2 12.80 -63.39 -25.01
C ALA A 2 13.42 -62.68 -23.79
N SER A 3 14.08 -61.56 -24.03
CA SER A 3 14.58 -60.69 -22.96
C SER A 3 13.45 -59.78 -22.47
N PRO A 4 13.12 -59.73 -21.18
CA PRO A 4 12.22 -58.72 -20.65
C PRO A 4 12.98 -57.40 -20.43
N LYS A 5 12.36 -56.30 -20.88
CA LYS A 5 12.77 -54.91 -20.69
C LYS A 5 12.39 -54.49 -19.25
N PRO A 6 13.30 -53.95 -18.42
CA PRO A 6 12.93 -53.52 -17.07
C PRO A 6 12.18 -52.18 -17.14
N GLY A 7 10.94 -52.19 -16.65
CA GLY A 7 10.11 -51.00 -16.43
C GLY A 7 10.28 -50.44 -15.02
N ILE A 8 10.42 -49.11 -14.95
CA ILE A 8 9.64 -48.17 -14.13
C ILE A 8 9.31 -48.64 -12.70
N ILE A 9 10.13 -48.23 -11.72
CA ILE A 9 9.70 -48.03 -10.32
C ILE A 9 10.61 -46.94 -9.71
N GLU A 10 10.21 -45.66 -9.73
CA GLU A 10 10.67 -44.59 -8.79
C GLU A 10 9.70 -43.39 -8.83
N GLN A 11 8.44 -43.58 -8.38
CA GLN A 11 7.49 -42.46 -8.24
C GLN A 11 6.72 -42.43 -6.91
N ASP A 12 6.90 -43.41 -6.03
CA ASP A 12 6.07 -43.57 -4.82
C ASP A 12 6.58 -42.78 -3.60
N VAL A 13 7.90 -42.61 -3.49
CA VAL A 13 8.54 -42.00 -2.30
C VAL A 13 8.29 -40.49 -2.20
N GLY A 14 8.07 -39.80 -3.32
CA GLY A 14 7.86 -38.35 -3.35
C GLY A 14 6.49 -37.91 -2.81
N GLN A 15 5.47 -38.77 -2.96
CA GLN A 15 4.11 -38.46 -2.54
C GLN A 15 3.97 -38.56 -1.01
N GLU A 16 4.51 -39.62 -0.40
CA GLU A 16 4.46 -39.81 1.05
C GLU A 16 5.22 -38.71 1.82
N ILE A 17 6.35 -38.23 1.27
CA ILE A 17 7.11 -37.14 1.89
C ILE A 17 6.31 -35.84 1.85
N LEU A 18 5.63 -35.54 0.74
CA LEU A 18 4.81 -34.34 0.61
C LEU A 18 3.58 -34.41 1.52
N ASP A 19 2.97 -35.58 1.64
CA ASP A 19 1.84 -35.82 2.54
C ASP A 19 2.24 -35.69 4.01
N ASN A 20 3.44 -36.16 4.39
CA ASN A 20 3.96 -35.98 5.74
C ASN A 20 4.32 -34.51 6.04
N PHE A 21 4.91 -33.80 5.07
CA PHE A 21 5.24 -32.39 5.22
C PHE A 21 3.98 -31.51 5.34
N THR A 22 2.98 -31.75 4.49
CA THR A 22 1.70 -31.03 4.55
C THR A 22 0.97 -31.31 5.86
N LYS A 23 1.01 -32.55 6.36
CA LYS A 23 0.46 -32.90 7.67
C LYS A 23 1.18 -32.20 8.82
N SER A 24 2.50 -31.96 8.71
CA SER A 24 3.26 -31.18 9.68
C SER A 24 2.98 -29.67 9.61
N LEU A 25 2.49 -29.16 8.48
CA LEU A 25 2.10 -27.75 8.30
C LEU A 25 0.65 -27.47 8.72
N LEU A 26 -0.15 -28.52 8.95
CA LEU A 26 -1.50 -28.40 9.49
C LEU A 26 -1.42 -28.09 10.99
N THR A 27 -1.75 -26.86 11.35
CA THR A 27 -1.89 -26.44 12.75
C THR A 27 -3.24 -26.94 13.30
N MET A 28 -3.23 -27.68 14.41
CA MET A 28 -4.44 -28.10 15.13
C MET A 28 -4.96 -27.03 16.12
N GLU A 29 -4.58 -25.77 15.93
CA GLU A 29 -4.99 -24.66 16.79
C GLU A 29 -6.46 -24.31 16.52
N ASN A 30 -7.32 -24.49 17.53
CA ASN A 30 -8.67 -23.97 17.48
C ASN A 30 -8.67 -22.51 17.98
N LEU A 31 -8.88 -21.55 17.08
CA LEU A 31 -9.06 -20.16 17.44
C LEU A 31 -10.50 -19.98 17.96
N ASP A 32 -10.77 -20.38 19.21
CA ASP A 32 -12.02 -20.07 19.93
C ASP A 32 -12.10 -18.57 20.32
N ARG A 33 -11.63 -17.69 19.44
CA ARG A 33 -11.72 -16.24 19.54
C ARG A 33 -12.50 -15.72 18.33
N SER A 34 -13.50 -14.89 18.58
CA SER A 34 -14.07 -14.05 17.54
C SER A 34 -12.94 -13.26 16.86
N SER A 35 -13.01 -13.08 15.54
CA SER A 35 -12.07 -12.21 14.82
C SER A 35 -11.93 -10.90 15.59
N PRO A 36 -10.70 -10.43 15.89
CA PRO A 36 -10.51 -9.16 16.57
C PRO A 36 -11.31 -8.09 15.83
N GLU A 37 -12.06 -7.27 16.58
CA GLU A 37 -12.73 -6.11 16.01
C GLU A 37 -11.66 -5.29 15.31
N MET A 38 -11.76 -5.23 13.97
CA MET A 38 -10.80 -4.50 13.16
C MET A 38 -10.94 -3.04 13.53
N TRP A 39 -10.02 -2.58 14.38
CA TRP A 39 -9.87 -1.21 14.83
C TRP A 39 -11.00 -0.75 15.78
N PRO A 40 -10.87 -0.98 17.11
CA PRO A 40 -11.58 -0.13 18.05
C PRO A 40 -11.30 1.34 17.69
N GLU A 41 -12.34 2.18 17.65
CA GLU A 41 -12.30 3.53 17.08
C GLU A 41 -11.05 4.28 17.58
N LYS A 42 -10.06 4.49 16.69
CA LYS A 42 -8.73 5.00 17.09
C LYS A 42 -8.79 6.37 17.77
N VAL A 43 -9.86 7.12 17.52
CA VAL A 43 -10.15 8.43 18.10
C VAL A 43 -11.68 8.57 18.20
N PRO A 44 -12.26 8.81 19.39
CA PRO A 44 -13.70 9.07 19.53
C PRO A 44 -14.16 10.22 18.64
N GLY A 45 -15.23 10.00 17.86
CA GLY A 45 -15.85 11.04 17.01
C GLY A 45 -15.35 11.08 15.56
N VAL A 46 -14.53 10.12 15.13
CA VAL A 46 -14.18 9.95 13.71
C VAL A 46 -15.39 9.48 12.91
N THR A 47 -16.22 8.62 13.50
CA THR A 47 -17.48 8.17 12.90
C THR A 47 -18.46 9.34 12.70
N ASP A 48 -18.66 10.19 13.71
CA ASP A 48 -19.47 11.41 13.61
C ASP A 48 -18.88 12.40 12.60
N PHE A 49 -17.55 12.53 12.55
CA PHE A 49 -16.86 13.35 11.56
C PHE A 49 -17.12 12.84 10.14
N ILE A 50 -16.95 11.55 9.85
CA ILE A 50 -17.21 10.95 8.53
C ILE A 50 -18.68 11.15 8.13
N ASN A 51 -19.62 10.94 9.05
CA ASN A 51 -21.05 11.12 8.80
C ASN A 51 -21.43 12.59 8.52
N SER A 52 -20.66 13.55 9.04
CA SER A 52 -20.86 14.98 8.73
C SER A 52 -20.45 15.34 7.28
N TYR A 53 -19.61 14.53 6.63
CA TYR A 53 -19.31 14.65 5.21
C TYR A 53 -20.35 13.90 4.37
N ASN A 54 -21.57 14.43 4.30
CA ASN A 54 -22.56 14.03 3.29
C ASN A 54 -22.21 14.65 1.92
N THR A 55 -20.92 14.63 1.56
CA THR A 55 -20.43 15.03 0.25
C THR A 55 -20.18 13.75 -0.51
N GLN A 56 -20.80 13.64 -1.68
CA GLN A 56 -20.52 12.62 -2.68
C GLN A 56 -19.01 12.39 -2.74
N PHE A 57 -18.53 11.27 -2.19
CA PHE A 57 -17.15 10.88 -2.37
C PHE A 57 -16.93 10.87 -3.89
N PRO A 58 -15.90 11.56 -4.42
CA PRO A 58 -15.60 11.43 -5.83
C PRO A 58 -15.46 9.93 -6.10
N SER A 59 -16.22 9.41 -7.06
CA SER A 59 -16.26 7.99 -7.42
C SER A 59 -14.87 7.44 -7.79
N LYS A 60 -13.92 8.34 -7.97
CA LYS A 60 -12.50 8.11 -8.20
C LYS A 60 -11.72 8.79 -7.08
N MET A 61 -10.97 8.00 -6.32
CA MET A 61 -10.01 8.52 -5.35
C MET A 61 -9.01 9.43 -6.08
N PRO A 62 -8.47 10.49 -5.46
CA PRO A 62 -7.52 11.39 -6.12
C PRO A 62 -6.28 10.68 -6.69
N TYR A 63 -5.94 9.49 -6.16
CA TYR A 63 -4.84 8.64 -6.63
C TYR A 63 -5.24 7.63 -7.70
N SER A 64 -6.51 7.51 -8.08
CA SER A 64 -6.96 6.64 -9.17
C SER A 64 -6.86 7.33 -10.54
N LYS A 65 -5.87 8.22 -10.71
CA LYS A 65 -5.60 8.87 -11.98
C LYS A 65 -5.00 7.84 -12.93
N GLU A 66 -5.60 7.71 -14.11
CA GLU A 66 -5.08 6.85 -15.17
C GLU A 66 -3.73 7.42 -15.66
N LEU A 67 -2.79 6.52 -15.99
CA LEU A 67 -1.49 6.91 -16.51
C LEU A 67 -1.66 7.56 -17.88
N THR A 68 -1.24 8.80 -17.99
CA THR A 68 -1.23 9.51 -19.26
C THR A 68 -0.07 9.01 -20.14
N ALA A 69 -0.13 9.29 -21.44
CA ALA A 69 0.98 8.97 -22.34
C ALA A 69 2.29 9.68 -21.94
N GLU A 70 2.17 10.87 -21.35
CA GLU A 70 3.32 11.63 -20.81
C GLU A 70 3.93 10.92 -19.61
N ASP A 71 3.11 10.42 -18.68
CA ASP A 71 3.59 9.65 -17.52
C ASP A 71 4.33 8.38 -17.96
N GLN A 72 3.81 7.68 -18.97
CA GLN A 72 4.46 6.50 -19.55
C GLN A 72 5.81 6.83 -20.18
N ASN A 73 5.88 7.93 -20.93
CA ASN A 73 7.14 8.38 -21.53
C ASN A 73 8.16 8.78 -20.46
N TYR A 74 7.73 9.51 -19.42
CA TYR A 74 8.59 9.92 -18.32
C TYR A 74 9.15 8.72 -17.55
N MET A 75 8.33 7.70 -17.26
CA MET A 75 8.81 6.45 -16.65
C MET A 75 9.87 5.76 -17.52
N GLN A 76 9.68 5.72 -18.84
CA GLN A 76 10.67 5.15 -19.75
C GLN A 76 11.98 5.95 -19.73
N GLN A 77 11.92 7.29 -19.69
CA GLN A 77 13.10 8.12 -19.54
C GLN A 77 13.85 7.83 -18.24
N LEU A 78 13.13 7.69 -17.12
CA LEU A 78 13.74 7.33 -15.83
C LEU A 78 14.37 5.93 -15.85
N ALA A 79 13.71 4.96 -16.49
CA ALA A 79 14.23 3.59 -16.63
C ALA A 79 15.50 3.52 -17.51
N ALA A 80 15.67 4.45 -18.44
CA ALA A 80 16.85 4.54 -19.30
C ALA A 80 18.06 5.22 -18.63
N LEU A 81 17.91 5.77 -17.42
CA LEU A 81 19.01 6.43 -16.72
C LEU A 81 20.07 5.41 -16.23
N SER A 82 21.34 5.82 -16.26
CA SER A 82 22.39 5.09 -15.55
C SER A 82 22.17 5.17 -14.04
N SER A 83 22.72 4.21 -13.28
CA SER A 83 22.57 4.19 -11.82
C SER A 83 23.04 5.49 -11.15
N ALA A 84 24.13 6.09 -11.66
CA ALA A 84 24.63 7.37 -11.15
C ALA A 84 23.64 8.52 -11.39
N ASN A 85 23.05 8.59 -12.58
CA ASN A 85 22.06 9.62 -12.92
C ASN A 85 20.74 9.42 -12.17
N LEU A 86 20.33 8.17 -11.95
CA LEU A 86 19.17 7.85 -11.14
C LEU A 86 19.36 8.32 -9.69
N ILE A 87 20.52 8.05 -9.09
CA ILE A 87 20.85 8.53 -7.73
C ILE A 87 20.85 10.07 -7.67
N ALA A 88 21.42 10.73 -8.68
CA ALA A 88 21.39 12.19 -8.76
C ALA A 88 19.95 12.73 -8.85
N LYS A 89 19.09 12.09 -9.65
CA LYS A 89 17.67 12.47 -9.77
C LYS A 89 16.88 12.25 -8.47
N VAL A 90 17.16 11.17 -7.75
CA VAL A 90 16.58 10.92 -6.42
C VAL A 90 17.00 12.00 -5.44
N LYS A 91 18.27 12.41 -5.45
CA LYS A 91 18.75 13.50 -4.60
C LYS A 91 18.07 14.84 -4.94
N GLU A 92 17.97 15.17 -6.23
CA GLU A 92 17.26 16.37 -6.68
C GLU A 92 15.81 16.39 -6.18
N MET A 93 15.08 15.27 -6.32
CA MET A 93 13.71 15.14 -5.85
C MET A 93 13.59 15.30 -4.33
N HIS A 94 14.54 14.73 -3.58
CA HIS A 94 14.62 14.89 -2.13
C HIS A 94 14.80 16.37 -1.74
N ASP A 95 15.71 17.07 -2.42
CA ASP A 95 15.97 18.49 -2.14
C ASP A 95 14.75 19.37 -2.45
N ILE A 96 14.02 19.08 -3.54
CA ILE A 96 12.75 19.73 -3.88
C ILE A 96 11.69 19.46 -2.81
N ALA A 97 11.51 18.20 -2.39
CA ALA A 97 10.53 17.83 -1.38
C ALA A 97 10.81 18.51 -0.03
N TYR A 98 12.08 18.60 0.36
CA TYR A 98 12.50 19.33 1.55
C TYR A 98 12.13 20.81 1.46
N GLN A 99 12.47 21.46 0.33
CA GLN A 99 12.18 22.88 0.12
C GLN A 99 10.68 23.18 0.14
N LEU A 100 9.87 22.33 -0.50
CA LEU A 100 8.41 22.41 -0.47
C LEU A 100 7.89 22.29 0.96
N GLY A 101 8.36 21.31 1.74
CA GLY A 101 7.92 21.14 3.13
C GLY A 101 8.24 22.36 4.02
N VAL A 102 9.39 23.01 3.80
CA VAL A 102 9.73 24.26 4.49
C VAL A 102 8.78 25.39 4.10
N GLU A 103 8.43 25.51 2.82
CA GLU A 103 7.51 26.53 2.31
C GLU A 103 6.07 26.31 2.82
N GLU A 104 5.58 25.08 2.76
CA GLU A 104 4.27 24.70 3.28
C GLU A 104 4.15 25.00 4.76
N SER A 105 5.18 24.67 5.57
CA SER A 105 5.18 24.95 7.00
C SER A 105 5.05 26.45 7.30
N LYS A 106 5.70 27.30 6.49
CA LYS A 106 5.58 28.77 6.61
C LYS A 106 4.16 29.24 6.29
N GLU A 107 3.58 28.78 5.19
CA GLU A 107 2.23 29.21 4.80
C GLU A 107 1.17 28.68 5.76
N VAL A 108 1.30 27.45 6.27
CA VAL A 108 0.43 26.89 7.31
C VAL A 108 0.51 27.75 8.59
N THR A 109 1.71 28.10 9.02
CA THR A 109 1.92 28.95 10.20
C THR A 109 1.29 30.33 10.01
N LYS A 110 1.50 30.95 8.85
CA LYS A 110 0.86 32.23 8.48
C LYS A 110 -0.67 32.12 8.51
N GLY A 111 -1.21 31.04 7.96
CA GLY A 111 -2.63 30.74 8.00
C GLY A 111 -3.22 30.62 9.40
N LYS A 112 -2.46 30.01 10.32
CA LYS A 112 -2.81 29.95 11.74
C LYS A 112 -2.92 31.35 12.35
N TYR A 113 -1.96 32.24 12.08
CA TYR A 113 -2.02 33.63 12.55
C TYR A 113 -3.17 34.43 11.95
N LEU A 114 -3.58 34.09 10.72
CA LEU A 114 -4.74 34.67 10.05
C LEU A 114 -6.06 34.03 10.48
N ASN A 115 -6.05 33.08 11.43
CA ASN A 115 -7.21 32.34 11.92
C ASN A 115 -8.06 31.67 10.80
N MET A 116 -7.44 31.29 9.68
CA MET A 116 -8.18 30.72 8.55
C MET A 116 -8.72 29.30 8.80
N PHE A 117 -8.21 28.64 9.84
CA PHE A 117 -8.65 27.30 10.25
C PHE A 117 -9.78 27.32 11.29
N ASN A 118 -10.08 28.47 11.90
CA ASN A 118 -11.18 28.59 12.83
C ASN A 118 -12.49 28.75 12.04
N ARG A 119 -13.27 27.68 11.94
CA ARG A 119 -14.64 27.76 11.42
C ARG A 119 -15.47 28.63 12.36
N LYS A 120 -16.20 29.62 11.81
CA LYS A 120 -17.13 30.45 12.60
C LYS A 120 -18.19 29.54 13.22
N SER A 121 -18.08 29.29 14.51
CA SER A 121 -19.15 28.70 15.31
C SER A 121 -20.22 29.77 15.55
N GLY A 122 -21.09 30.05 14.58
CA GLY A 122 -22.08 31.11 14.78
C GLY A 122 -22.91 31.51 13.57
N ASP A 123 -23.43 30.54 12.83
CA ASP A 123 -24.61 30.80 12.00
C ASP A 123 -25.59 29.64 12.20
N LYS A 124 -26.38 29.77 13.27
CA LYS A 124 -27.63 29.05 13.50
C LYS A 124 -28.72 30.10 13.61
#